data_AF-A0A965GJ40-F1
#
_entry.id   AF-A0A965GJ40-F1
#
_cell.length_a   1.000
_cell.length_b   1.000
_cell.length_c   1.000
_cell.angle_alpha   90.00
_cell.angle_beta   90.00
_cell.angle_gamma   90.00
#
_symmetry.space_group_name_H-M   'P 1'
#
loop_
_entity.id
_entity.type
_entity.pdbx_description
1 polymer ?
#
loop_
_entity_poly.entity_id
_entity_poly.type
_entity_poly.pdbx_seq_one_letter_code
_entity_poly.pdbx_strand_id
1 'polypeptide(L)'
;TLGRYRSTAHRVKNSSGRERMSYPFFIDPSWDASVEPLPLDGTPPADDASRRWDGTSVQAWTGTYGDYLTTKVSKVFPALFATLK
;
A
#
# COMPACT_ATOMS: atom_id res chain seq x y z
N THR A 1 -6.56 -5.88 9.13
CA THR A 1 -8.00 -6.07 9.42
C THR A 1 -8.70 -7.03 8.45
N LEU A 2 -8.00 -7.61 7.47
CA LEU A 2 -8.57 -8.53 6.47
C LEU A 2 -9.80 -7.94 5.76
N GLY A 3 -9.68 -6.74 5.20
CA GLY A 3 -10.76 -6.11 4.44
C GLY A 3 -11.91 -5.48 5.25
N ARG A 4 -11.93 -5.62 6.59
CA ARG A 4 -12.93 -4.94 7.44
C ARG A 4 -12.82 -3.41 7.38
N TYR A 5 -11.59 -2.90 7.34
CA TYR A 5 -11.32 -1.49 7.01
C TYR A 5 -10.92 -1.39 5.54
N ARG A 6 -11.49 -0.41 4.83
CA ARG A 6 -11.33 -0.26 3.39
C ARG A 6 -10.25 0.76 3.05
N SER A 7 -9.27 0.33 2.25
CA SER A 7 -8.39 1.25 1.53
C SER A 7 -9.19 1.87 0.37
N THR A 8 -9.72 3.07 0.58
CA THR A 8 -10.67 3.69 -0.37
C THR A 8 -9.93 4.33 -1.53
N ALA A 9 -10.26 3.92 -2.76
CA ALA A 9 -9.73 4.51 -3.98
C ALA A 9 -10.09 6.00 -4.07
N HIS A 10 -9.11 6.82 -4.45
CA HIS A 10 -9.28 8.26 -4.59
C HIS A 10 -8.51 8.77 -5.82
N ARG A 11 -9.01 9.85 -6.43
CA ARG A 11 -8.39 10.54 -7.57
C ARG A 11 -8.61 12.04 -7.43
N VAL A 12 -7.77 12.83 -8.09
CA VAL A 12 -7.89 14.29 -8.09
C VAL A 12 -7.85 14.85 -9.52
N LYS A 13 -8.66 15.88 -9.77
CA LYS A 13 -8.65 16.67 -11.01
C LYS A 13 -8.56 18.14 -10.62
N ASN A 14 -7.57 18.86 -11.14
CA ASN A 14 -7.49 20.31 -10.99
C ASN A 14 -8.24 20.97 -12.14
N SER A 15 -9.41 21.57 -11.88
CA SER A 15 -10.21 22.29 -12.88
C SER A 15 -10.11 23.81 -12.77
N SER A 16 -9.32 24.34 -11.84
CA SER A 16 -9.30 25.77 -11.50
C SER A 16 -8.47 26.64 -12.45
N GLY A 17 -7.63 26.04 -13.29
CA GLY A 17 -6.64 26.76 -14.11
C GLY A 17 -5.51 27.41 -13.31
N ARG A 18 -5.53 27.30 -11.97
CA ARG A 18 -4.51 27.80 -11.04
C ARG A 18 -3.76 26.64 -10.42
N GLU A 19 -2.60 26.93 -9.84
CA GLU A 19 -1.82 25.94 -9.09
C GLU A 19 -2.61 25.39 -7.90
N ARG A 20 -2.43 24.10 -7.62
CA ARG A 20 -3.02 23.41 -6.46
C ARG A 20 -1.93 22.71 -5.67
N MET A 21 -1.67 23.20 -4.47
CA MET A 21 -0.72 22.58 -3.55
C MET A 21 -1.42 21.50 -2.72
N SER A 22 -0.76 20.36 -2.51
CA SER A 22 -1.27 19.27 -1.70
C SER A 22 -0.09 18.58 -1.02
N TYR A 23 -0.20 18.34 0.29
CA TYR A 23 0.90 17.82 1.11
C TYR A 23 0.44 16.54 1.80
N PRO A 24 0.43 15.38 1.11
CA PRO A 24 0.08 14.11 1.74
C PRO A 24 1.19 13.68 2.71
N PHE A 25 0.78 13.17 3.86
CA PHE A 25 1.65 12.53 4.83
C PHE A 25 1.20 11.07 5.01
N PHE A 26 2.15 10.14 4.89
CA PHE A 26 1.91 8.71 5.04
C PHE A 26 2.47 8.26 6.38
N ILE A 27 1.63 7.62 7.19
CA ILE A 27 2.02 7.02 8.48
C ILE A 27 2.04 5.52 8.28
N ASP A 28 3.24 4.96 8.32
CA ASP A 28 3.51 3.57 7.97
C ASP A 28 4.21 2.84 9.13
N PRO A 29 4.22 1.49 9.11
CA PRO A 29 5.05 0.69 10.01
C PRO A 29 6.55 1.00 9.86
N SER A 30 7.35 0.55 10.84
CA SER A 30 8.80 0.51 10.71
C SER A 30 9.23 -0.30 9.48
N TRP A 31 10.37 0.06 8.90
CA TRP A 31 10.86 -0.56 7.65
C TRP A 31 11.02 -2.08 7.75
N ASP A 32 11.53 -2.57 8.87
CA ASP A 32 11.81 -3.98 9.17
C ASP A 32 10.62 -4.72 9.80
N ALA A 33 9.46 -4.07 9.96
CA ALA A 33 8.30 -4.68 10.59
C ALA A 33 7.73 -5.84 9.74
N SER A 34 7.50 -7.00 10.37
CA SER A 34 6.57 -8.02 9.84
C SER A 34 5.15 -7.63 10.22
N VAL A 35 4.29 -7.41 9.23
CA VAL A 35 2.90 -6.99 9.46
C VAL A 35 1.99 -8.23 9.47
N GLU A 36 1.53 -8.60 10.66
CA GLU A 36 0.71 -9.80 10.86
C GLU A 36 -0.81 -9.50 10.89
N PRO A 37 -1.66 -10.48 10.56
CA PRO A 37 -3.09 -10.37 10.78
C PRO A 37 -3.45 -10.13 12.25
N LEU A 38 -4.38 -9.19 12.48
CA LEU A 38 -4.93 -8.96 13.82
C LEU A 38 -5.83 -10.14 14.25
N PRO A 39 -5.80 -10.54 15.53
CA PRO A 39 -6.64 -11.62 16.06
C PRO A 39 -8.08 -11.14 16.26
N LEU A 40 -8.81 -10.97 15.16
CA LEU A 40 -10.19 -10.47 15.16
C LEU A 40 -11.17 -11.63 14.96
N ASP A 41 -12.23 -11.64 15.76
CA ASP A 41 -13.30 -12.62 15.62
C ASP A 41 -14.13 -12.44 14.34
N GLY A 42 -14.79 -13.53 13.94
CA GLY A 42 -15.71 -13.59 12.80
C GLY A 42 -15.02 -13.80 11.45
N THR A 43 -15.82 -14.20 10.46
CA THR A 43 -15.34 -14.43 9.09
C THR A 43 -14.97 -13.08 8.44
N PRO A 44 -13.74 -12.92 7.92
CA PRO A 44 -13.38 -11.72 7.19
C PRO A 44 -14.19 -11.59 5.88
N PRO A 45 -14.38 -10.38 5.36
CA PRO A 45 -14.79 -10.18 3.97
C PRO A 45 -13.90 -10.97 2.99
N ALA A 46 -14.47 -11.30 1.83
CA ALA A 46 -13.71 -11.90 0.73
C ALA A 46 -12.54 -11.01 0.31
N ASP A 47 -11.44 -11.63 -0.11
CA ASP A 47 -10.27 -10.91 -0.60
C ASP A 47 -10.59 -10.09 -1.85
N ASP A 48 -9.91 -8.95 -1.99
CA ASP A 48 -10.19 -7.93 -3.00
C ASP A 48 -9.05 -7.73 -4.00
N ALA A 49 -8.14 -8.70 -4.10
CA ALA A 49 -7.00 -8.69 -5.02
C ALA A 49 -7.39 -8.28 -6.46
N SER A 50 -8.52 -8.78 -6.97
CA SER A 50 -9.03 -8.46 -8.32
C SER A 50 -9.45 -7.01 -8.51
N ARG A 51 -9.71 -6.26 -7.43
CA ARG A 51 -10.09 -4.85 -7.47
C ARG A 51 -8.89 -3.92 -7.35
N ARG A 52 -7.74 -4.43 -6.91
CA ARG A 52 -6.52 -3.64 -6.78
C ARG A 52 -5.87 -3.43 -8.14
N TRP A 53 -5.24 -2.26 -8.32
CA TRP A 53 -4.60 -1.88 -9.58
C TRP A 53 -3.47 -2.83 -9.98
N ASP A 54 -2.82 -3.47 -9.01
CA ASP A 54 -1.71 -4.39 -9.20
C ASP A 54 -2.13 -5.87 -9.28
N GLY A 55 -3.42 -6.17 -9.10
CA GLY A 55 -3.95 -7.54 -9.08
C GLY A 55 -3.39 -8.42 -7.96
N THR A 56 -2.70 -7.85 -6.97
CA THR A 56 -2.05 -8.61 -5.88
C THR A 56 -2.92 -8.65 -4.63
N SER A 57 -2.91 -9.79 -3.93
CA SER A 57 -3.49 -9.88 -2.59
C SER A 57 -2.51 -9.35 -1.56
N VAL A 58 -2.92 -8.35 -0.78
CA VAL A 58 -2.15 -7.91 0.40
C VAL A 58 -2.20 -8.97 1.50
N GLN A 59 -3.24 -9.80 1.53
CA GLN A 59 -3.41 -10.85 2.54
C GLN A 59 -2.45 -12.02 2.33
N ALA A 60 -2.05 -12.26 1.08
CA ALA A 60 -1.08 -13.31 0.73
C ALA A 60 0.39 -12.83 0.82
N TRP A 61 0.63 -11.57 1.17
CA TRP A 61 1.99 -11.03 1.25
C TRP A 61 2.76 -11.60 2.45
N THR A 62 4.04 -11.89 2.24
CA THR A 62 4.98 -12.31 3.28
C THR A 62 6.27 -11.50 3.16
N GLY A 63 6.90 -11.16 4.29
CA GLY A 63 8.13 -10.37 4.34
C GLY A 63 7.94 -9.08 5.13
N THR A 64 8.95 -8.20 5.10
CA THR A 64 8.88 -6.94 5.85
C THR A 64 8.03 -5.89 5.13
N TYR A 65 7.60 -4.86 5.86
CA TYR A 65 6.94 -3.70 5.27
C TYR A 65 7.83 -3.00 4.23
N GLY A 66 9.13 -2.90 4.48
CA GLY A 66 10.11 -2.33 3.57
C GLY A 66 10.19 -3.08 2.24
N ASP A 67 10.16 -4.41 2.28
CA ASP A 67 10.11 -5.24 1.06
C ASP A 67 8.84 -4.98 0.27
N TYR A 68 7.69 -4.97 0.97
CA TYR A 68 6.40 -4.67 0.36
C TYR A 68 6.42 -3.32 -0.36
N LEU A 69 6.85 -2.25 0.32
CA LEU A 69 6.90 -0.91 -0.25
C LEU A 69 7.87 -0.85 -1.44
N THR A 70 9.03 -1.48 -1.31
CA THR A 70 10.05 -1.56 -2.38
C THR A 70 9.46 -2.18 -3.65
N THR A 71 8.63 -3.22 -3.57
CA THR A 71 7.99 -3.79 -4.78
C THR A 71 7.08 -2.82 -5.52
N LYS A 72 6.49 -1.84 -4.81
CA LYS A 72 5.55 -0.88 -5.39
C LYS A 72 6.26 0.27 -6.10
N VAL A 73 7.42 0.69 -5.61
CA VAL A 73 8.06 1.95 -6.06
C VAL A 73 9.42 1.77 -6.74
N SER A 74 10.09 0.62 -6.60
CA SER A 74 11.47 0.42 -7.08
C SER A 74 11.64 0.55 -8.59
N LYS A 75 10.63 0.19 -9.38
CA LYS A 75 10.65 0.38 -10.84
C LYS A 75 10.76 1.86 -11.24
N VAL A 76 10.21 2.77 -10.43
CA VAL A 76 10.18 4.21 -10.70
C VAL A 76 11.38 4.92 -10.07
N PHE A 77 11.86 4.45 -8.92
CA PHE A 77 12.98 5.04 -8.19
C PHE A 77 14.16 4.06 -8.04
N PRO A 78 14.77 3.59 -9.15
CA PRO A 78 15.77 2.53 -9.12
C PRO A 78 17.02 2.89 -8.29
N ALA A 79 17.38 4.17 -8.21
CA ALA A 79 18.54 4.63 -7.45
C ALA A 79 18.39 4.42 -5.93
N LEU A 80 17.17 4.48 -5.39
CA LEU A 80 16.92 4.27 -3.95
C LEU A 80 17.17 2.82 -3.51
N PHE A 81 17.14 1.88 -4.45
CA PHE A 81 17.22 0.45 -4.17
C PHE A 81 18.39 -0.23 -4.89
N ALA A 82 19.33 0.56 -5.43
CA ALA A 82 20.45 0.04 -6.23
C ALA A 82 21.38 -0.92 -5.46
N THR A 83 21.42 -0.79 -4.13
CA THR A 83 22.25 -1.59 -3.22
C THR A 83 21.52 -2.78 -2.59
N LEU A 84 20.20 -2.91 -2.79
CA LEU A 84 19.38 -3.99 -2.23
C LEU A 84 19.34 -5.25 -3.11
N LYS A 85 20.46 -5.56 -3.78
CA LYS A 85 20.57 -6.80 -4.56
C LYS A 85 20.90 -8.00 -3.67
#